data_AF-A0A953S4N7-F1
#
_entry.id   AF-A0A953S4N7-F1
#
_cell.length_a   1.000
_cell.length_b   1.000
_cell.length_c   1.000
_cell.angle_alpha   90.00
_cell.angle_beta   90.00
_cell.angle_gamma   90.00
#
_symmetry.space_group_name_H-M   'P 1'
#
loop_
_entity.id
_entity.type
_entity.pdbx_description
1 polymer ?
#
loop_
_entity_poly.entity_id
_entity_poly.type
_entity_poly.pdbx_seq_one_letter_code
_entity_poly.pdbx_strand_id
1 'polypeptide(L)'
;MRTIWLISAFAFCLSTGAPAQWLDYRTPGIPRTPDGKPNLSAPTPRAADGKPDISGVWRGPGAGSYDRNVARDLKPSDIQPWAEAVYQQRVRDMGKDAPRANCLPDPFPYYHMVDVARFVQTPGVIVILYQGTTNSVHRTIFTDGRPLPKDPNPTWMGYSIGHWDKDTLVVDTAGFNDRGWLDIEGHPHTEALHITERFRRRDFGHMDLEMTIDDPKTFTRPFSFRMDKTLMPDTDLLESICENDRSVPHMLGGTEVTKLSPELLSKYTGAYEYAPGRTAVISFEGDLLFLQEGTNPLRLPLVPKSETVFVSRTEGNWIEFSRDAQGKATGFVYHGGGVDRKATRAAR
;
A
#
# COMPACT_ATOMS: atom_id res chain seq x y z
N MET A 1 -13.74 -29.32 -57.42
CA MET A 1 -14.03 -28.78 -56.07
C MET A 1 -13.37 -29.69 -55.04
N ARG A 2 -12.26 -29.27 -54.44
CA ARG A 2 -11.58 -29.97 -53.34
C ARG A 2 -11.68 -29.10 -52.10
N THR A 3 -12.46 -29.54 -51.13
CA THR A 3 -12.68 -28.84 -49.86
C THR A 3 -11.55 -29.21 -48.90
N ILE A 4 -10.70 -28.25 -48.57
CA ILE A 4 -9.63 -28.41 -47.57
C ILE A 4 -10.24 -28.03 -46.21
N TRP A 5 -10.29 -29.00 -45.28
CA TRP A 5 -10.61 -28.75 -43.88
C TRP A 5 -9.36 -28.27 -43.16
N LEU A 6 -9.32 -27.00 -42.77
CA LEU A 6 -8.33 -26.45 -41.85
C LEU A 6 -8.78 -26.74 -40.42
N ILE A 7 -8.17 -27.75 -39.79
CA ILE A 7 -8.27 -27.96 -38.35
C ILE A 7 -7.37 -26.92 -37.69
N SER A 8 -7.98 -25.88 -37.10
CA SER A 8 -7.26 -24.91 -36.28
C SER A 8 -7.02 -25.53 -34.91
N ALA A 9 -5.78 -25.96 -34.65
CA ALA A 9 -5.35 -26.38 -33.32
C ALA A 9 -5.26 -25.14 -32.41
N PHE A 10 -6.22 -25.02 -31.48
CA PHE A 10 -6.15 -24.07 -30.38
C PHE A 10 -4.99 -24.47 -29.45
N ALA A 11 -3.84 -23.81 -29.58
CA ALA A 11 -2.79 -23.88 -28.59
C ALA A 11 -3.25 -23.13 -27.33
N PHE A 12 -3.74 -23.88 -26.35
CA PHE A 12 -3.89 -23.39 -24.97
C PHE A 12 -2.49 -23.08 -24.44
N CYS A 13 -2.05 -21.83 -24.55
CA CYS A 13 -0.93 -21.34 -23.75
C CYS A 13 -1.40 -21.31 -22.29
N LEU A 14 -1.17 -22.41 -21.58
CA LEU A 14 -1.17 -22.41 -20.12
C LEU A 14 -0.07 -21.44 -19.70
N SER A 15 -0.48 -20.26 -19.21
CA SER A 15 0.39 -19.34 -18.52
C SER A 15 0.86 -20.02 -17.23
N THR A 16 1.90 -20.84 -17.32
CA THR A 16 2.66 -21.24 -16.14
C THR A 16 3.28 -19.97 -15.59
N GLY A 17 2.68 -19.43 -14.53
CA GLY A 17 3.24 -18.29 -13.81
C GLY A 17 4.67 -18.64 -13.47
N ALA A 18 5.62 -17.92 -14.07
CA ALA A 18 7.02 -18.22 -13.88
C ALA A 18 7.41 -17.81 -12.44
N PRO A 19 7.84 -18.72 -11.55
CA PRO A 19 8.57 -18.35 -10.34
C PRO A 19 9.94 -17.70 -10.62
N ALA A 20 10.16 -17.12 -11.81
CA ALA A 20 11.48 -16.81 -12.36
C ALA A 20 12.19 -15.61 -11.75
N GLN A 21 11.54 -14.81 -10.88
CA GLN A 21 12.24 -13.72 -10.21
C GLN A 21 13.02 -14.17 -8.98
N TRP A 22 12.50 -15.12 -8.19
CA TRP A 22 13.07 -15.42 -6.87
C TRP A 22 14.16 -16.47 -6.97
N LEU A 23 15.29 -16.19 -6.31
CA LEU A 23 16.37 -17.16 -6.20
C LEU A 23 15.92 -18.33 -5.33
N ASP A 24 16.18 -19.56 -5.79
CA ASP A 24 15.93 -20.80 -5.03
C ASP A 24 17.23 -21.22 -4.34
N TYR A 25 17.52 -20.55 -3.22
CA TYR A 25 18.72 -20.81 -2.42
C TYR A 25 18.34 -21.35 -1.05
N ARG A 26 18.57 -22.65 -0.85
CA ARG A 26 18.33 -23.30 0.44
C ARG A 26 19.09 -22.58 1.56
N THR A 27 18.35 -21.94 2.47
CA THR A 27 18.93 -21.17 3.56
C THR A 27 19.29 -22.13 4.72
N PRO A 28 20.55 -22.12 5.20
CA PRO A 28 20.97 -22.93 6.35
C PRO A 28 20.20 -22.55 7.62
N GLY A 29 19.96 -23.52 8.52
CA GLY A 29 19.36 -23.28 9.83
C GLY A 29 17.83 -23.09 9.85
N ILE A 30 17.16 -23.05 8.69
CA ILE A 30 15.69 -23.05 8.63
C ILE A 30 15.15 -24.41 9.12
N PRO A 31 14.24 -24.45 10.13
CA PRO A 31 13.52 -25.65 10.52
C PRO A 31 12.71 -26.21 9.35
N ARG A 32 12.72 -27.53 9.19
CA ARG A 32 12.04 -28.20 8.07
C ARG A 32 11.14 -29.32 8.55
N THR A 33 10.08 -29.55 7.81
CA THR A 33 9.22 -30.73 7.92
C THR A 33 9.93 -31.98 7.39
N PRO A 34 9.42 -33.20 7.67
CA PRO A 34 10.01 -34.44 7.15
C PRO A 34 10.11 -34.51 5.62
N ASP A 35 9.22 -33.83 4.88
CA ASP A 35 9.27 -33.71 3.42
C ASP A 35 10.24 -32.62 2.92
N GLY A 36 11.04 -32.03 3.81
CA GLY A 36 12.13 -31.10 3.46
C GLY A 36 11.70 -29.65 3.24
N LYS A 37 10.42 -29.33 3.39
CA LYS A 37 9.91 -27.95 3.22
C LYS A 37 10.16 -27.09 4.46
N PRO A 38 10.35 -25.76 4.32
CA PRO A 38 10.42 -24.85 5.45
C PRO A 38 9.19 -24.97 6.37
N ASN A 39 9.43 -25.15 7.67
CA ASN A 39 8.38 -25.17 8.69
C ASN A 39 8.20 -23.77 9.27
N LEU A 40 7.29 -22.99 8.69
CA LEU A 40 6.99 -21.62 9.13
C LEU A 40 6.35 -21.56 10.53
N SER A 41 5.74 -22.64 11.02
CA SER A 41 5.12 -22.69 12.35
C SER A 41 6.05 -23.23 13.44
N ALA A 42 7.34 -23.43 13.15
CA ALA A 42 8.32 -23.80 14.15
C ALA A 42 8.48 -22.70 15.23
N PRO A 43 9.03 -23.00 16.42
CA PRO A 43 9.23 -21.99 17.46
C PRO A 43 10.06 -20.79 16.99
N THR A 44 9.75 -19.61 17.54
CA THR A 44 10.49 -18.36 17.26
C THR A 44 11.99 -18.53 17.55
N PRO A 45 12.88 -18.25 16.58
CA PRO A 45 14.32 -18.29 16.81
C PRO A 45 14.73 -17.21 17.81
N ARG A 46 15.81 -17.47 18.57
CA ARG A 46 16.34 -16.56 19.57
C ARG A 46 17.77 -16.17 19.23
N ALA A 47 18.08 -14.89 19.37
CA ALA A 47 19.43 -14.37 19.28
C ALA A 47 20.24 -14.76 20.53
N ALA A 48 21.55 -14.50 20.52
CA ALA A 48 22.47 -14.87 21.61
C ALA A 48 22.12 -14.22 22.96
N ASP A 49 21.42 -13.10 22.95
CA ASP A 49 20.92 -12.38 24.13
C ASP A 49 19.54 -12.90 24.63
N GLY A 50 19.02 -13.97 24.03
CA GLY A 50 17.73 -14.57 24.37
C GLY A 50 16.52 -13.81 23.83
N LYS A 51 16.70 -12.68 23.14
CA LYS A 51 15.62 -11.96 22.48
C LYS A 51 15.18 -12.70 21.21
N PRO A 52 13.93 -12.53 20.75
CA PRO A 52 13.54 -13.01 19.43
C PRO A 52 14.53 -12.51 18.38
N ASP A 53 15.04 -13.42 17.57
CA ASP A 53 15.73 -13.04 16.34
C ASP A 53 14.66 -12.67 15.32
N ILE A 54 14.66 -11.43 14.82
CA ILE A 54 13.73 -10.98 13.76
C ILE A 54 14.39 -10.93 12.39
N SER A 55 15.62 -11.44 12.26
CA SER A 55 16.33 -11.53 10.98
C SER A 55 15.57 -12.42 10.00
N GLY A 56 15.65 -12.04 8.72
CA GLY A 56 15.01 -12.75 7.63
C GLY A 56 14.58 -11.84 6.49
N VAL A 57 14.15 -12.45 5.39
CA VAL A 57 13.49 -11.76 4.28
C VAL A 57 11.99 -11.85 4.53
N TRP A 58 11.33 -10.71 4.72
CA TRP A 58 9.94 -10.63 5.11
C TRP A 58 9.11 -9.96 4.02
N ARG A 59 7.97 -10.56 3.68
CA ARG A 59 6.94 -9.95 2.83
C ARG A 59 5.84 -9.35 3.70
N GLY A 60 5.39 -8.15 3.36
CA GLY A 60 4.18 -7.57 3.96
C GLY A 60 2.89 -8.29 3.54
N PRO A 61 1.72 -7.82 4.02
CA PRO A 61 0.44 -8.48 3.75
C PRO A 61 -0.02 -8.37 2.29
N GLY A 62 0.57 -7.48 1.50
CA GLY A 62 0.17 -7.23 0.11
C GLY A 62 -1.09 -6.36 -0.01
N ALA A 63 -1.73 -6.43 -1.18
CA ALA A 63 -2.84 -5.56 -1.54
C ALA A 63 -4.12 -5.81 -0.72
N GLY A 64 -4.84 -4.73 -0.39
CA GLY A 64 -6.13 -4.77 0.33
C GLY A 64 -6.01 -4.56 1.84
N SER A 65 -4.79 -4.33 2.33
CA SER A 65 -4.54 -3.88 3.70
C SER A 65 -4.43 -2.34 3.71
N TYR A 66 -3.56 -1.78 4.53
CA TYR A 66 -3.22 -0.36 4.57
C TYR A 66 -2.16 0.02 3.53
N ASP A 67 -1.99 -0.81 2.48
CA ASP A 67 -0.92 -0.67 1.48
C ASP A 67 -1.00 0.63 0.68
N ARG A 68 -2.19 1.20 0.55
CA ARG A 68 -2.41 2.46 -0.18
C ARG A 68 -2.77 3.63 0.72
N ASN A 69 -3.64 3.38 1.69
CA ASN A 69 -4.22 4.40 2.56
C ASN A 69 -4.10 3.95 4.00
N VAL A 70 -3.18 4.57 4.76
CA VAL A 70 -3.01 4.27 6.19
C VAL A 70 -4.09 4.93 7.03
N ALA A 71 -4.70 6.00 6.51
CA ALA A 71 -5.78 6.76 7.14
C ALA A 71 -7.18 6.23 6.79
N ARG A 72 -7.32 5.06 6.15
CA ARG A 72 -8.61 4.54 5.64
C ARG A 72 -9.72 4.38 6.70
N ASP A 73 -9.35 4.20 7.96
CA ASP A 73 -10.29 4.03 9.08
C ASP A 73 -10.56 5.35 9.83
N LEU A 74 -9.93 6.44 9.39
CA LEU A 74 -10.17 7.78 9.90
C LEU A 74 -11.35 8.42 9.16
N LYS A 75 -12.09 9.26 9.88
CA LYS A 75 -13.04 10.18 9.26
C LYS A 75 -12.29 11.43 8.82
N PRO A 76 -12.79 12.20 7.85
CA PRO A 76 -12.22 13.50 7.51
C PRO A 76 -12.09 14.44 8.72
N SER A 77 -13.00 14.34 9.69
CA SER A 77 -12.92 15.12 10.94
C SER A 77 -11.79 14.70 11.89
N ASP A 78 -11.19 13.52 11.70
CA ASP A 78 -10.00 13.10 12.44
C ASP A 78 -8.72 13.72 11.84
N ILE A 79 -8.78 14.32 10.65
CA ILE A 79 -7.68 14.95 9.91
C ILE A 79 -7.84 16.47 9.99
N GLN A 80 -6.73 17.20 10.15
CA GLN A 80 -6.76 18.65 10.21
C GLN A 80 -7.25 19.23 8.86
N PRO A 81 -8.06 20.31 8.85
CA PRO A 81 -8.68 20.80 7.61
C PRO A 81 -7.70 21.14 6.49
N TRP A 82 -6.52 21.66 6.82
CA TRP A 82 -5.47 21.97 5.83
C TRP A 82 -4.91 20.69 5.20
N ALA A 83 -4.74 19.62 5.99
CA ALA A 83 -4.17 18.35 5.55
C ALA A 83 -5.16 17.60 4.66
N GLU A 84 -6.45 17.61 5.04
CA GLU A 84 -7.53 17.07 4.22
C GLU A 84 -7.62 17.83 2.88
N ALA A 85 -7.53 19.16 2.89
CA ALA A 85 -7.54 19.96 1.66
C ALA A 85 -6.36 19.61 0.73
N VAL A 86 -5.16 19.40 1.27
CA VAL A 86 -3.98 18.96 0.51
C VAL A 86 -4.16 17.56 -0.05
N TYR A 87 -4.67 16.61 0.74
CA TYR A 87 -4.97 15.25 0.27
C TYR A 87 -5.96 15.28 -0.91
N GLN A 88 -7.09 15.95 -0.74
CA GLN A 88 -8.14 16.11 -1.75
C GLN A 88 -7.60 16.77 -3.02
N GLN A 89 -6.72 17.76 -2.88
CA GLN A 89 -6.05 18.40 -4.01
C GLN A 89 -5.13 17.44 -4.75
N ARG A 90 -4.28 16.70 -4.03
CA ARG A 90 -3.38 15.70 -4.61
C ARG A 90 -4.16 14.61 -5.35
N VAL A 91 -5.30 14.17 -4.84
CA VAL A 91 -6.19 13.24 -5.54
C VAL A 91 -6.68 13.83 -6.86
N ARG A 92 -7.19 15.07 -6.86
CA ARG A 92 -7.65 15.75 -8.09
C ARG A 92 -6.52 16.00 -9.09
N ASP A 93 -5.32 16.29 -8.62
CA ASP A 93 -4.12 16.43 -9.43
C ASP A 93 -3.57 15.07 -9.89
N MET A 94 -4.30 13.97 -9.67
CA MET A 94 -3.92 12.59 -9.98
C MET A 94 -2.58 12.19 -9.33
N GLY A 95 -2.19 12.90 -8.28
CA GLY A 95 -0.92 12.81 -7.59
C GLY A 95 0.29 12.92 -8.48
N LYS A 96 0.22 13.81 -9.47
CA LYS A 96 1.35 14.20 -10.34
C LYS A 96 2.63 14.53 -9.56
N ASP A 97 2.49 15.06 -8.34
CA ASP A 97 3.60 15.49 -7.48
C ASP A 97 4.03 14.42 -6.46
N ALA A 98 3.67 13.15 -6.68
CA ALA A 98 4.10 12.06 -5.79
C ALA A 98 5.64 11.94 -5.79
N PRO A 99 6.29 11.83 -4.61
CA PRO A 99 7.75 11.64 -4.51
C PRO A 99 8.24 10.47 -5.37
N ARG A 100 7.50 9.37 -5.37
CA ARG A 100 7.76 8.18 -6.20
C ARG A 100 7.97 8.51 -7.68
N ALA A 101 7.16 9.41 -8.25
CA ALA A 101 7.24 9.79 -9.66
C ALA A 101 8.51 10.58 -10.01
N ASN A 102 9.29 10.98 -9.02
CA ASN A 102 10.58 11.66 -9.18
C ASN A 102 11.73 10.79 -8.66
N CYS A 103 11.52 9.46 -8.59
CA CYS A 103 12.40 8.50 -7.94
C CYS A 103 12.80 8.90 -6.50
N LEU A 104 12.00 9.69 -5.78
CA LEU A 104 12.26 9.99 -4.37
C LEU A 104 11.71 8.86 -3.48
N PRO A 105 12.15 8.76 -2.21
CA PRO A 105 11.70 7.69 -1.31
C PRO A 105 10.19 7.58 -1.21
N ASP A 106 9.73 6.35 -1.07
CA ASP A 106 8.33 6.02 -0.86
C ASP A 106 7.88 6.38 0.57
N PRO A 107 6.55 6.45 0.81
CA PRO A 107 6.02 6.66 2.15
C PRO A 107 6.56 5.62 3.14
N PHE A 108 6.99 6.06 4.32
CA PHE A 108 7.59 5.18 5.32
C PHE A 108 6.74 3.91 5.61
N PRO A 109 5.41 4.00 5.83
CA PRO A 109 4.59 2.81 6.05
C PRO A 109 4.56 1.86 4.86
N TYR A 110 4.68 2.37 3.62
CA TYR A 110 4.58 1.59 2.39
C TYR A 110 5.65 0.49 2.33
N TYR A 111 6.87 0.80 2.78
CA TYR A 111 7.98 -0.16 2.85
C TYR A 111 7.69 -1.40 3.71
N HIS A 112 6.68 -1.33 4.59
CA HIS A 112 6.26 -2.46 5.41
C HIS A 112 5.07 -3.26 4.83
N MET A 113 4.40 -2.75 3.78
CA MET A 113 3.12 -3.26 3.29
C MET A 113 3.24 -4.15 2.05
N VAL A 114 3.82 -3.59 0.98
CA VAL A 114 3.83 -4.21 -0.36
C VAL A 114 5.19 -4.84 -0.66
N ASP A 115 6.25 -4.22 -0.15
CA ASP A 115 7.60 -4.61 -0.47
C ASP A 115 8.10 -5.80 0.36
N VAL A 116 9.11 -6.45 -0.20
CA VAL A 116 9.96 -7.39 0.52
C VAL A 116 11.06 -6.59 1.22
N ALA A 117 11.37 -6.98 2.46
CA ALA A 117 12.41 -6.34 3.24
C ALA A 117 13.30 -7.38 3.94
N ARG A 118 14.62 -7.20 3.85
CA ARG A 118 15.58 -7.98 4.61
C ARG A 118 15.90 -7.29 5.93
N PHE A 119 15.67 -8.01 7.02
CA PHE A 119 16.02 -7.60 8.38
C PHE A 119 17.33 -8.29 8.75
N VAL A 120 18.29 -7.51 9.23
CA VAL A 120 19.57 -8.00 9.76
C VAL A 120 19.70 -7.49 11.19
N GLN A 121 19.59 -8.39 12.16
CA GLN A 121 19.74 -8.07 13.58
C GLN A 121 21.16 -8.39 14.05
N THR A 122 21.82 -7.41 14.65
CA THR A 122 23.08 -7.59 15.38
C THR A 122 22.99 -6.95 16.77
N PRO A 123 23.93 -7.23 17.68
CA PRO A 123 23.95 -6.53 18.97
C PRO A 123 24.08 -5.01 18.78
N GLY A 124 23.11 -4.27 19.30
CA GLY A 124 23.09 -2.79 19.30
C GLY A 124 22.57 -2.14 18.02
N VAL A 125 22.32 -2.88 16.93
CA VAL A 125 21.73 -2.31 15.71
C VAL A 125 20.95 -3.34 14.90
N ILE A 126 19.85 -2.90 14.30
CA ILE A 126 19.09 -3.64 13.30
C ILE A 126 19.08 -2.82 12.01
N VAL A 127 19.40 -3.47 10.89
CA VAL A 127 19.34 -2.86 9.56
C VAL A 127 18.21 -3.49 8.78
N ILE A 128 17.38 -2.65 8.16
CA ILE A 128 16.33 -3.08 7.23
C ILE A 128 16.72 -2.60 5.84
N LEU A 129 16.87 -3.55 4.92
CA LEU A 129 17.04 -3.29 3.49
C LEU A 129 15.70 -3.50 2.81
N TYR A 130 15.18 -2.47 2.16
CA TYR A 130 13.92 -2.58 1.44
C TYR A 130 14.22 -2.92 -0.02
N GLN A 131 13.41 -3.81 -0.62
CA GLN A 131 13.44 -4.02 -2.06
C GLN A 131 13.17 -2.70 -2.78
N GLY A 132 12.21 -1.91 -2.26
CA GLY A 132 11.98 -0.49 -2.52
C GLY A 132 11.92 -0.11 -3.99
N THR A 133 10.73 0.17 -4.53
CA THR A 133 10.59 0.57 -5.93
C THR A 133 11.30 1.87 -6.30
N THR A 134 11.56 2.76 -5.32
CA THR A 134 12.30 4.00 -5.52
C THR A 134 13.51 4.14 -4.59
N ASN A 135 14.68 4.32 -5.20
CA ASN A 135 15.95 4.69 -4.59
C ASN A 135 16.49 3.81 -3.44
N SER A 136 16.20 2.49 -3.40
CA SER A 136 16.84 1.48 -2.53
C SER A 136 17.25 1.98 -1.15
N VAL A 137 16.31 2.62 -0.44
CA VAL A 137 16.61 3.15 0.88
C VAL A 137 16.83 2.01 1.86
N HIS A 138 17.71 2.25 2.83
CA HIS A 138 17.87 1.37 3.99
C HIS A 138 17.48 2.15 5.24
N ARG A 139 17.14 1.41 6.29
CA ARG A 139 16.86 1.96 7.61
C ARG A 139 17.75 1.31 8.64
N THR A 140 18.22 2.13 9.57
CA THR A 140 19.00 1.68 10.73
C THR A 140 18.21 1.97 12.00
N ILE A 141 18.03 0.94 12.82
CA ILE A 141 17.38 1.03 14.12
C ILE A 141 18.44 0.75 15.18
N PHE A 142 18.78 1.76 15.98
CA PHE A 142 19.77 1.62 17.05
C PHE A 142 19.12 1.01 18.30
N THR A 143 19.64 -0.13 18.74
CA THR A 143 19.14 -0.87 19.91
C THR A 143 20.12 -0.84 21.09
N ASP A 144 21.07 0.08 21.06
CA ASP A 144 22.14 0.26 22.05
C ASP A 144 21.76 1.15 23.24
N GLY A 145 20.47 1.52 23.35
CA GLY A 145 19.94 2.31 24.46
C GLY A 145 20.14 3.82 24.33
N ARG A 146 20.63 4.32 23.19
CA ARG A 146 20.69 5.75 22.93
C ARG A 146 19.28 6.38 22.85
N PRO A 147 19.10 7.64 23.26
CA PRO A 147 17.84 8.36 23.05
C PRO A 147 17.72 8.86 21.61
N LEU A 148 16.51 9.28 21.21
CA LEU A 148 16.32 10.05 19.99
C LEU A 148 17.12 11.37 20.05
N PRO A 149 17.65 11.86 18.92
CA PRO A 149 18.19 13.21 18.84
C PRO A 149 17.12 14.26 19.20
N LYS A 150 17.51 15.29 19.95
CA LYS A 150 16.58 16.36 20.37
C LYS A 150 16.23 17.35 19.24
N ASP A 151 17.15 17.54 18.30
CA ASP A 151 17.02 18.46 17.17
C ASP A 151 17.75 17.88 15.96
N PRO A 152 17.23 16.78 15.36
CA PRO A 152 17.86 16.15 14.21
C PRO A 152 17.67 17.01 12.96
N ASN A 153 18.66 17.00 12.06
CA ASN A 153 18.43 17.42 10.68
C ASN A 153 17.35 16.51 10.06
N PRO A 154 16.21 17.03 9.59
CA PRO A 154 15.11 16.21 9.10
C PRO A 154 15.51 15.36 7.88
N THR A 155 15.09 14.08 7.88
CA THR A 155 15.40 13.12 6.81
C THR A 155 14.16 12.39 6.31
N TRP A 156 14.25 11.67 5.20
CA TRP A 156 13.09 10.95 4.62
C TRP A 156 12.62 9.76 5.49
N MET A 157 13.55 9.08 6.17
CA MET A 157 13.26 7.88 6.96
C MET A 157 13.32 8.12 8.48
N GLY A 158 13.59 9.36 8.89
CA GLY A 158 13.78 9.71 10.29
C GLY A 158 15.00 9.04 10.94
N TYR A 159 15.05 9.11 12.26
CA TYR A 159 16.02 8.46 13.12
C TYR A 159 15.30 7.45 14.01
N SER A 160 15.71 6.18 13.97
CA SER A 160 15.04 5.10 14.70
C SER A 160 15.87 4.57 15.86
N ILE A 161 15.26 4.48 17.03
CA ILE A 161 15.78 3.75 18.18
C ILE A 161 14.85 2.60 18.55
N GLY A 162 15.38 1.52 19.09
CA GLY A 162 14.62 0.33 19.44
C GLY A 162 14.96 -0.19 20.83
N HIS A 163 13.96 -0.76 21.51
CA HIS A 163 14.15 -1.48 22.75
C HIS A 163 13.22 -2.70 22.81
N TRP A 164 13.58 -3.67 23.65
CA TRP A 164 12.79 -4.89 23.82
C TRP A 164 11.84 -4.76 25.02
N ASP A 165 10.54 -4.79 24.75
CA ASP A 165 9.49 -5.05 25.72
C ASP A 165 9.17 -6.55 25.69
N LYS A 166 9.79 -7.32 26.59
CA LYS A 166 9.77 -8.79 26.59
C LYS A 166 10.26 -9.35 25.24
N ASP A 167 9.33 -9.89 24.45
CA ASP A 167 9.52 -10.50 23.13
C ASP A 167 9.08 -9.57 21.98
N THR A 168 8.75 -8.32 22.27
CA THR A 168 8.34 -7.32 21.27
C THR A 168 9.45 -6.29 21.13
N LEU A 169 9.96 -6.10 19.91
CA LEU A 169 10.82 -4.97 19.60
C LEU A 169 9.91 -3.75 19.42
N VAL A 170 10.07 -2.76 20.28
CA VAL A 170 9.40 -1.46 20.17
C VAL A 170 10.39 -0.50 19.54
N VAL A 171 10.01 0.07 18.40
CA VAL A 171 10.83 1.02 17.65
C VAL A 171 10.15 2.37 17.67
N ASP A 172 10.92 3.39 18.00
CA ASP A 172 10.51 4.77 18.07
C ASP A 172 11.29 5.54 16.99
N THR A 173 10.58 6.25 16.12
CA THR A 173 11.16 7.00 14.99
C THR A 173 10.62 8.41 14.90
N ALA A 174 11.50 9.41 14.88
CA ALA A 174 11.19 10.83 14.71
C ALA A 174 12.22 11.52 13.79
N GLY A 175 12.10 12.83 13.56
CA GLY A 175 13.04 13.59 12.72
C GLY A 175 12.82 13.38 11.22
N PHE A 176 11.56 13.17 10.82
CA PHE A 176 11.16 13.15 9.43
C PHE A 176 11.17 14.56 8.85
N ASN A 177 11.50 14.71 7.56
CA ASN A 177 11.18 15.91 6.80
C ASN A 177 9.70 15.89 6.36
N ASP A 178 9.19 16.99 5.81
CA ASP A 178 7.81 17.13 5.34
C ASP A 178 7.66 17.01 3.80
N ARG A 179 8.71 16.52 3.13
CA ARG A 179 8.78 16.43 1.66
C ARG A 179 8.14 15.15 1.13
N GLY A 180 8.00 14.15 1.99
CA GLY A 180 7.34 12.88 1.71
C GLY A 180 5.82 12.96 1.81
N TRP A 181 5.18 11.86 1.43
CA TRP A 181 3.77 11.63 1.72
C TRP A 181 3.67 10.53 2.77
N LEU A 182 2.59 10.52 3.56
CA LEU A 182 2.39 9.51 4.60
C LEU A 182 1.97 8.16 4.01
N ASP A 183 1.29 8.18 2.86
CA ASP A 183 0.85 7.00 2.13
C ASP A 183 0.74 7.25 0.61
N ILE A 184 0.36 6.22 -0.14
CA ILE A 184 0.25 6.26 -1.59
C ILE A 184 -0.90 7.15 -2.06
N GLU A 185 -2.00 7.19 -1.30
CA GLU A 185 -3.15 8.04 -1.61
C GLU A 185 -2.83 9.53 -1.49
N GLY A 186 -1.84 9.89 -0.67
CA GLY A 186 -1.20 11.20 -0.67
C GLY A 186 -1.55 12.09 0.50
N HIS A 187 -1.86 11.49 1.65
CA HIS A 187 -1.97 12.25 2.90
C HIS A 187 -0.63 12.94 3.21
N PRO A 188 -0.63 14.23 3.60
CA PRO A 188 0.58 14.90 4.05
C PRO A 188 0.97 14.42 5.45
N HIS A 189 2.19 14.75 5.85
CA HIS A 189 2.63 14.77 7.24
C HIS A 189 3.56 15.96 7.45
N THR A 190 3.89 16.27 8.70
CA THR A 190 4.82 17.34 9.07
C THR A 190 6.09 16.77 9.70
N GLU A 191 7.05 17.64 9.99
CA GLU A 191 8.24 17.27 10.78
C GLU A 191 7.92 16.93 12.25
N ALA A 192 6.68 17.16 12.70
CA ALA A 192 6.20 16.69 14.01
C ALA A 192 5.79 15.21 14.00
N LEU A 193 5.88 14.53 12.84
CA LEU A 193 5.57 13.12 12.72
C LEU A 193 6.48 12.27 13.63
N HIS A 194 5.82 11.41 14.40
CA HIS A 194 6.41 10.43 15.27
C HIS A 194 5.74 9.07 15.00
N ILE A 195 6.55 8.05 14.73
CA ILE A 195 6.07 6.71 14.43
C ILE A 195 6.57 5.75 15.50
N THR A 196 5.64 5.04 16.13
CA THR A 196 5.95 3.92 17.02
C THR A 196 5.57 2.60 16.35
N GLU A 197 6.51 1.68 16.26
CA GLU A 197 6.29 0.33 15.73
C GLU A 197 6.50 -0.72 16.82
N ARG A 198 5.70 -1.78 16.79
CA ARG A 198 5.82 -2.94 17.69
C ARG A 198 5.90 -4.20 16.84
N PHE A 199 7.10 -4.80 16.77
CA PHE A 199 7.35 -6.04 16.05
C PHE A 199 7.27 -7.24 17.00
N ARG A 200 6.35 -8.17 16.73
CA ARG A 200 6.20 -9.43 17.48
C ARG A 200 6.31 -10.60 16.52
N ARG A 201 7.46 -11.29 16.52
CA ARG A 201 7.61 -12.57 15.82
C ARG A 201 6.86 -13.65 16.60
N ARG A 202 5.79 -14.19 16.01
CA ARG A 202 4.87 -15.18 16.65
C ARG A 202 5.45 -16.57 16.67
N ASP A 203 6.07 -16.96 15.56
CA ASP A 203 6.68 -18.26 15.30
C ASP A 203 7.86 -18.06 14.33
N PHE A 204 8.34 -19.12 13.69
CA PHE A 204 9.45 -19.03 12.76
C PHE A 204 9.12 -18.16 11.52
N GLY A 205 7.89 -18.18 11.03
CA GLY A 205 7.52 -17.63 9.72
C GLY A 205 6.58 -16.44 9.74
N HIS A 206 6.05 -16.04 10.89
CA HIS A 206 5.03 -14.99 11.00
C HIS A 206 5.42 -13.93 12.03
N MET A 207 5.26 -12.67 11.64
CA MET A 207 5.55 -11.52 12.48
C MET A 207 4.41 -10.51 12.40
N ASP A 208 3.94 -10.06 13.55
CA ASP A 208 2.97 -8.98 13.65
C ASP A 208 3.72 -7.66 13.76
N LEU A 209 3.23 -6.66 13.03
CA LEU A 209 3.67 -5.28 13.13
C LEU A 209 2.45 -4.41 13.45
N GLU A 210 2.48 -3.78 14.61
CA GLU A 210 1.57 -2.67 14.93
C GLU A 210 2.31 -1.35 14.75
N MET A 211 1.76 -0.46 13.95
CA MET A 211 2.31 0.87 13.71
C MET A 211 1.34 1.92 14.24
N THR A 212 1.85 2.88 14.99
CA THR A 212 1.12 4.04 15.48
C THR A 212 1.70 5.30 14.85
N ILE A 213 0.83 6.08 14.24
CA ILE A 213 1.15 7.38 13.64
C ILE A 213 0.70 8.47 14.60
N ASP A 214 1.63 9.33 15.00
CA ASP A 214 1.36 10.54 15.77
C ASP A 214 1.94 11.75 15.04
N ASP A 215 1.06 12.60 14.51
CA ASP A 215 1.42 13.91 13.98
C ASP A 215 0.32 14.89 14.36
N PRO A 216 0.44 15.59 15.50
CA PRO A 216 -0.64 16.43 16.03
C PRO A 216 -0.94 17.65 15.17
N LYS A 217 -0.06 17.98 14.20
CA LYS A 217 -0.29 19.06 13.24
C LYS A 217 -1.10 18.61 12.03
N THR A 218 -1.13 17.30 11.75
CA THR A 218 -1.85 16.70 10.62
C THR A 218 -3.12 15.98 11.06
N PHE A 219 -3.08 15.30 12.20
CA PHE A 219 -4.19 14.52 12.75
C PHE A 219 -4.65 15.08 14.08
N THR A 220 -5.92 14.87 14.41
CA THR A 220 -6.52 15.30 15.69
C THR A 220 -6.16 14.40 16.86
N ARG A 221 -5.69 13.18 16.56
CA ARG A 221 -5.26 12.16 17.53
C ARG A 221 -4.32 11.16 16.86
N PRO A 222 -3.48 10.46 17.63
CA PRO A 222 -2.77 9.30 17.12
C PRO A 222 -3.74 8.21 16.65
N PHE A 223 -3.29 7.39 15.71
CA PHE A 223 -4.01 6.22 15.26
C PHE A 223 -3.06 5.07 14.96
N SER A 224 -3.58 3.85 15.06
CA SER A 224 -2.77 2.64 14.92
C SER A 224 -3.42 1.67 13.94
N PHE A 225 -2.58 0.91 13.25
CA PHE A 225 -2.99 -0.17 12.38
C PHE A 225 -2.03 -1.35 12.50
N ARG A 226 -2.52 -2.54 12.13
CA ARG A 226 -1.76 -3.78 12.20
C ARG A 226 -1.52 -4.35 10.81
N MET A 227 -0.36 -4.98 10.67
CA MET A 227 0.07 -5.70 9.49
C MET A 227 0.68 -7.02 9.91
N ASP A 228 0.42 -8.06 9.13
CA ASP A 228 1.12 -9.32 9.20
C ASP A 228 2.28 -9.34 8.23
N LYS A 229 3.39 -9.96 8.63
CA LYS A 229 4.54 -10.23 7.78
C LYS A 229 4.79 -11.73 7.74
N THR A 230 5.08 -12.22 6.54
CA THR A 230 5.40 -13.63 6.29
C THR A 230 6.83 -13.76 5.82
N LEU A 231 7.59 -14.65 6.45
CA LEU A 231 8.96 -14.96 6.07
C LEU A 231 8.97 -15.58 4.67
N MET A 232 9.90 -15.14 3.84
CA MET A 232 10.23 -15.75 2.55
C MET A 232 11.47 -16.65 2.75
N PRO A 233 11.30 -17.95 3.03
CA PRO A 233 12.42 -18.86 3.17
C PRO A 233 13.03 -19.18 1.80
N ASP A 234 14.28 -19.62 1.82
CA ASP A 234 14.98 -20.16 0.65
C ASP A 234 15.11 -19.18 -0.52
N THR A 235 15.15 -17.88 -0.23
CA THR A 235 15.30 -16.82 -1.23
C THR A 235 16.07 -15.61 -0.70
N ASP A 236 16.35 -14.67 -1.58
CA ASP A 236 17.09 -13.45 -1.30
C ASP A 236 16.27 -12.19 -1.62
N LEU A 237 16.65 -11.08 -1.01
CA LEU A 237 16.16 -9.76 -1.39
C LEU A 237 16.85 -9.35 -2.69
N LEU A 238 16.07 -9.11 -3.73
CA LEU A 238 16.59 -8.57 -4.99
C LEU A 238 16.57 -7.06 -4.93
N GLU A 239 17.59 -6.42 -5.51
CA GLU A 239 17.58 -4.97 -5.68
C GLU A 239 16.48 -4.55 -6.66
N SER A 240 15.83 -3.43 -6.35
CA SER A 240 14.96 -2.71 -7.29
C SER A 240 15.43 -1.28 -7.39
N ILE A 241 15.71 -0.82 -8.61
CA ILE A 241 16.20 0.53 -8.85
C ILE A 241 15.20 1.25 -9.76
N CYS A 242 14.85 2.47 -9.37
CA CYS A 242 14.13 3.41 -10.23
C CYS A 242 15.08 3.89 -11.34
N GLU A 243 15.21 3.11 -12.41
CA GLU A 243 16.05 3.43 -13.56
C GLU A 243 15.16 3.77 -14.77
N ASN A 244 15.40 4.93 -15.39
CA ASN A 244 14.77 5.34 -16.66
C ASN A 244 13.23 5.28 -16.60
N ASP A 245 12.63 5.80 -15.52
CA ASP A 245 11.18 5.80 -15.34
C ASP A 245 10.50 6.64 -16.44
N ARG A 246 10.03 5.95 -17.48
CA ARG A 246 9.23 6.51 -18.58
C ARG A 246 7.75 6.60 -18.22
N SER A 247 7.37 6.20 -17.01
CA SER A 247 6.01 6.29 -16.50
C SER A 247 5.71 7.70 -16.00
N VAL A 248 6.71 8.57 -15.76
CA VAL A 248 6.50 9.95 -15.31
C VAL A 248 5.54 10.73 -16.22
N PRO A 249 5.68 10.76 -17.56
CA PRO A 249 4.68 11.37 -18.45
C PRO A 249 3.28 10.73 -18.37
N HIS A 250 3.17 9.48 -17.91
CA HIS A 250 1.91 8.77 -17.69
C HIS A 250 1.36 8.92 -16.26
N MET A 251 2.19 9.32 -15.29
CA MET A 251 1.85 9.60 -13.89
C MET A 251 1.54 11.09 -13.65
N LEU A 252 2.14 11.98 -14.45
CA LEU A 252 1.82 13.40 -14.45
C LEU A 252 0.41 13.57 -15.02
N GLY A 253 -0.55 13.86 -14.14
CA GLY A 253 -1.97 14.07 -14.42
C GLY A 253 -2.27 15.15 -15.46
N GLY A 254 -2.03 14.86 -16.74
CA GLY A 254 -2.51 15.63 -17.89
C GLY A 254 -3.99 15.42 -18.20
N THR A 255 -4.73 14.79 -17.28
CA THR A 255 -6.19 14.68 -17.40
C THR A 255 -6.79 15.98 -16.89
N GLU A 256 -7.44 16.73 -17.77
CA GLU A 256 -8.25 17.87 -17.36
C GLU A 256 -9.41 17.34 -16.50
N VAL A 257 -9.39 17.71 -15.22
CA VAL A 257 -10.38 17.30 -14.23
C VAL A 257 -11.48 18.34 -14.18
N THR A 258 -12.72 17.90 -14.30
CA THR A 258 -13.90 18.78 -14.22
C THR A 258 -14.37 18.88 -12.78
N LYS A 259 -14.47 20.07 -12.19
CA LYS A 259 -15.08 20.19 -10.85
C LYS A 259 -16.60 20.07 -10.96
N LEU A 260 -17.17 19.00 -10.41
CA LEU A 260 -18.63 18.83 -10.28
C LEU A 260 -19.10 19.32 -8.89
N SER A 261 -20.33 19.83 -8.81
CA SER A 261 -20.88 20.26 -7.52
C SER A 261 -21.21 19.06 -6.63
N PRO A 262 -21.21 19.20 -5.29
CA PRO A 262 -21.63 18.14 -4.37
C PRO A 262 -23.02 17.58 -4.68
N GLU A 263 -23.97 18.43 -5.09
CA GLU A 263 -25.32 18.01 -5.47
C GLU A 263 -25.29 17.08 -6.68
N LEU A 264 -24.43 17.35 -7.67
CA LEU A 264 -24.27 16.50 -8.84
C LEU A 264 -23.56 15.18 -8.48
N LEU A 265 -22.49 15.24 -7.67
CA LEU A 265 -21.78 14.05 -7.20
C LEU A 265 -22.70 13.11 -6.41
N SER A 266 -23.60 13.67 -5.59
CA SER A 266 -24.57 12.89 -4.81
C SER A 266 -25.45 11.96 -5.66
N LYS A 267 -25.71 12.32 -6.93
CA LYS A 267 -26.53 11.52 -7.86
C LYS A 267 -25.88 10.20 -8.30
N TYR A 268 -24.57 10.05 -8.11
CA TYR A 268 -23.82 8.84 -8.41
C TYR A 268 -23.68 7.89 -7.22
N THR A 269 -24.06 8.34 -6.02
CA THR A 269 -23.94 7.50 -4.82
C THR A 269 -24.92 6.33 -4.83
N GLY A 270 -24.52 5.21 -4.23
CA GLY A 270 -25.36 4.03 -4.01
C GLY A 270 -24.65 2.70 -4.25
N ALA A 271 -25.40 1.61 -4.10
CA ALA A 271 -24.95 0.27 -4.38
C ALA A 271 -25.23 -0.11 -5.85
N TYR A 272 -24.30 -0.84 -6.43
CA TYR A 272 -24.31 -1.35 -7.79
C TYR A 272 -23.91 -2.83 -7.79
N GLU A 273 -24.39 -3.61 -8.75
CA GLU A 273 -24.08 -5.03 -8.87
C GLU A 273 -23.48 -5.35 -10.24
N TYR A 274 -22.31 -5.99 -10.25
CA TYR A 274 -21.71 -6.57 -11.46
C TYR A 274 -22.34 -7.92 -11.82
N ALA A 275 -22.76 -8.67 -10.80
CA ALA A 275 -23.42 -9.96 -10.87
C ALA A 275 -24.10 -10.23 -9.50
N PRO A 276 -25.00 -11.23 -9.39
CA PRO A 276 -25.61 -11.59 -8.11
C PRO A 276 -24.56 -11.81 -7.01
N GLY A 277 -24.65 -11.05 -5.92
CA GLY A 277 -23.71 -11.10 -4.79
C GLY A 277 -22.35 -10.43 -5.01
N ARG A 278 -22.10 -9.82 -6.18
CA ARG A 278 -20.89 -9.05 -6.49
C ARG A 278 -21.21 -7.56 -6.57
N THR A 279 -21.14 -6.90 -5.43
CA THR A 279 -21.52 -5.50 -5.26
C THR A 279 -20.34 -4.54 -5.41
N ALA A 280 -20.63 -3.31 -5.80
CA ALA A 280 -19.76 -2.15 -5.69
C ALA A 280 -20.55 -1.00 -5.04
N VAL A 281 -19.91 -0.24 -4.17
CA VAL A 281 -20.52 0.91 -3.50
C VAL A 281 -19.82 2.17 -3.97
N ILE A 282 -20.60 3.12 -4.48
CA ILE A 282 -20.14 4.49 -4.72
C ILE A 282 -20.60 5.33 -3.52
N SER A 283 -19.63 5.87 -2.78
CA SER A 283 -19.85 6.76 -1.64
C SER A 283 -19.33 8.15 -1.93
N PHE A 284 -19.79 9.14 -1.17
CA PHE A 284 -19.39 10.55 -1.28
C PHE A 284 -18.86 11.01 0.07
N GLU A 285 -17.66 11.60 0.08
CA GLU A 285 -17.02 12.10 1.30
C GLU A 285 -16.10 13.29 0.95
N GLY A 286 -16.26 14.39 1.67
CA GLY A 286 -15.67 15.67 1.29
C GLY A 286 -16.20 16.12 -0.08
N ASP A 287 -15.31 16.27 -1.05
CA ASP A 287 -15.61 16.64 -2.44
C ASP A 287 -15.31 15.50 -3.44
N LEU A 288 -15.14 14.27 -2.96
CA LEU A 288 -14.76 13.11 -3.78
C LEU A 288 -15.80 12.00 -3.72
N LEU A 289 -15.91 11.28 -4.84
CA LEU A 289 -16.54 9.98 -4.87
C LEU A 289 -15.51 8.90 -4.58
N PHE A 290 -15.97 7.81 -3.96
CA PHE A 290 -15.14 6.65 -3.68
C PHE A 290 -15.82 5.38 -4.18
N LEU A 291 -15.08 4.55 -4.90
CA LEU A 291 -15.46 3.20 -5.26
C LEU A 291 -14.96 2.21 -4.22
N GLN A 292 -15.85 1.38 -3.70
CA GLN A 292 -15.54 0.21 -2.88
C GLN A 292 -16.08 -1.05 -3.56
N GLU A 293 -15.24 -2.05 -3.81
CA GLU A 293 -15.68 -3.31 -4.40
C GLU A 293 -15.91 -4.38 -3.32
N GLY A 294 -17.12 -4.92 -3.25
CA GLY A 294 -17.51 -5.96 -2.29
C GLY A 294 -17.26 -5.55 -0.83
N THR A 295 -16.58 -6.44 -0.09
CA THR A 295 -16.17 -6.21 1.30
C THR A 295 -14.72 -5.71 1.42
N ASN A 296 -14.09 -5.30 0.30
CA ASN A 296 -12.74 -4.77 0.33
C ASN A 296 -12.74 -3.48 1.18
N PRO A 297 -11.91 -3.37 2.23
CA PRO A 297 -11.82 -2.14 3.03
C PRO A 297 -11.24 -0.95 2.25
N LEU A 298 -10.55 -1.20 1.13
CA LEU A 298 -10.02 -0.13 0.29
C LEU A 298 -11.15 0.60 -0.44
N ARG A 299 -11.18 1.92 -0.25
CA ARG A 299 -12.04 2.86 -0.98
C ARG A 299 -11.16 3.65 -1.95
N LEU A 300 -11.33 3.44 -3.24
CA LEU A 300 -10.56 4.12 -4.28
C LEU A 300 -11.20 5.46 -4.61
N PRO A 301 -10.47 6.59 -4.50
CA PRO A 301 -11.02 7.88 -4.90
C PRO A 301 -11.25 7.91 -6.41
N LEU A 302 -12.32 8.61 -6.79
CA LEU A 302 -12.76 8.83 -8.15
C LEU A 302 -12.79 10.33 -8.44
N VAL A 303 -12.12 10.70 -9.52
CA VAL A 303 -11.99 12.08 -9.95
C VAL A 303 -12.77 12.28 -11.25
N PRO A 304 -13.71 13.24 -11.32
CA PRO A 304 -14.47 13.53 -12.53
C PRO A 304 -13.57 14.04 -13.67
N LYS A 305 -13.56 13.33 -14.79
CA LYS A 305 -12.99 13.79 -16.07
C LYS A 305 -14.03 14.50 -16.91
N SER A 306 -15.28 14.05 -16.85
CA SER A 306 -16.45 14.70 -17.41
C SER A 306 -17.62 14.56 -16.44
N GLU A 307 -18.84 14.96 -16.82
CA GLU A 307 -20.01 14.71 -15.99
C GLU A 307 -20.25 13.22 -15.70
N THR A 308 -19.95 12.31 -16.64
CA THR A 308 -20.25 10.88 -16.52
C THR A 308 -19.03 9.98 -16.43
N VAL A 309 -17.84 10.50 -16.74
CA VAL A 309 -16.59 9.74 -16.73
C VAL A 309 -15.77 10.15 -15.52
N PHE A 310 -15.40 9.17 -14.70
CA PHE A 310 -14.58 9.33 -13.52
C PHE A 310 -13.34 8.45 -13.62
N VAL A 311 -12.18 8.99 -13.30
CA VAL A 311 -10.91 8.26 -13.32
C VAL A 311 -10.50 7.90 -11.90
N SER A 312 -9.93 6.71 -11.71
CA SER A 312 -9.20 6.40 -10.49
C SER A 312 -7.73 6.73 -10.69
N ARG A 313 -7.02 7.03 -9.60
CA ARG A 313 -5.57 7.22 -9.61
C ARG A 313 -4.77 5.92 -9.86
N THR A 314 -5.44 4.79 -9.97
CA THR A 314 -4.81 3.49 -10.27
C THR A 314 -4.79 3.26 -11.77
N GLU A 315 -3.59 3.06 -12.33
CA GLU A 315 -3.26 2.78 -13.74
C GLU A 315 -4.46 2.51 -14.67
N GLY A 316 -4.77 3.46 -15.55
CA GLY A 316 -5.67 3.26 -16.70
C GLY A 316 -7.13 2.93 -16.36
N ASN A 317 -7.51 2.88 -15.08
CA ASN A 317 -8.85 2.48 -14.66
C ASN A 317 -9.78 3.70 -14.58
N TRP A 318 -10.94 3.58 -15.21
CA TRP A 318 -11.98 4.61 -15.21
C TRP A 318 -13.38 4.01 -15.21
N ILE A 319 -14.35 4.83 -14.84
CA ILE A 319 -15.75 4.48 -14.71
C ILE A 319 -16.56 5.42 -15.59
N GLU A 320 -17.44 4.85 -16.41
CA GLU A 320 -18.43 5.60 -17.17
C GLU A 320 -19.84 5.30 -16.64
N PHE A 321 -20.49 6.31 -16.07
CA PHE A 321 -21.84 6.19 -15.54
C PHE A 321 -22.92 6.36 -16.61
N SER A 322 -23.93 5.48 -16.58
CA SER A 322 -25.21 5.69 -17.24
C SER A 322 -26.16 6.45 -16.30
N ARG A 323 -27.01 7.32 -16.84
CA ARG A 323 -27.96 8.15 -16.06
C ARG A 323 -29.38 8.06 -16.61
N ASP A 324 -30.37 8.29 -15.75
CA ASP A 324 -31.76 8.51 -16.16
C ASP A 324 -32.01 9.97 -16.59
N ALA A 325 -33.25 10.29 -16.97
CA ALA A 325 -33.64 11.64 -17.41
C ALA A 325 -33.51 12.70 -16.30
N GLN A 326 -33.47 12.31 -15.03
CA GLN A 326 -33.28 13.18 -13.87
C GLN A 326 -31.79 13.34 -13.50
N GLY A 327 -30.90 12.66 -14.25
CA GLY A 327 -29.47 12.66 -14.06
C GLY A 327 -28.99 11.73 -12.93
N LYS A 328 -29.86 10.88 -12.39
CA LYS A 328 -29.47 9.89 -11.37
C LYS A 328 -28.79 8.72 -12.07
N ALA A 329 -27.66 8.26 -11.54
CA ALA A 329 -26.93 7.16 -12.15
C ALA A 329 -27.77 5.87 -12.12
N THR A 330 -27.85 5.11 -13.20
CA THR A 330 -28.59 3.82 -13.31
C THR A 330 -27.66 2.61 -13.36
N GLY A 331 -26.38 2.84 -13.63
CA GLY A 331 -25.34 1.84 -13.71
C GLY A 331 -24.01 2.49 -14.09
N PHE A 332 -22.96 1.69 -14.20
CA PHE A 332 -21.70 2.14 -14.74
C PHE A 332 -20.95 1.00 -15.45
N VAL A 333 -20.00 1.36 -16.30
CA VAL A 333 -18.99 0.45 -16.83
C VAL A 333 -17.66 0.80 -16.18
N TYR A 334 -17.04 -0.19 -15.54
CA TYR A 334 -15.67 -0.11 -15.06
C TYR A 334 -14.75 -0.64 -16.15
N HIS A 335 -13.86 0.19 -16.68
CA HIS A 335 -12.84 -0.26 -17.61
C HIS A 335 -11.52 -0.37 -16.86
N GLY A 336 -10.95 -1.56 -16.84
CA GLY A 336 -9.72 -1.87 -16.11
C GLY A 336 -9.39 -3.36 -16.10
N GLY A 337 -8.12 -3.72 -16.00
CA GLY A 337 -7.69 -5.13 -15.98
C GLY A 337 -7.93 -5.88 -17.30
N GLY A 338 -7.99 -5.16 -18.43
CA GLY A 338 -8.14 -5.74 -19.78
C GLY A 338 -9.56 -6.17 -20.16
N VAL A 339 -10.56 -6.03 -19.26
CA VAL A 339 -11.96 -6.39 -19.53
C VAL A 339 -12.91 -5.37 -18.89
N ASP A 340 -13.91 -4.94 -19.65
CA ASP A 340 -14.97 -4.06 -19.15
C ASP A 340 -15.96 -4.83 -18.26
N ARG A 341 -16.26 -4.25 -17.09
CA ARG A 341 -17.21 -4.80 -16.12
C ARG A 341 -18.40 -3.86 -15.97
N LYS A 342 -19.58 -4.31 -16.37
CA LYS A 342 -20.81 -3.52 -16.24
C LYS A 342 -21.46 -3.77 -14.88
N ALA A 343 -21.76 -2.70 -14.16
CA ALA A 343 -22.53 -2.73 -12.93
C ALA A 343 -23.88 -2.01 -13.13
N THR A 344 -24.95 -2.58 -12.58
CA THR A 344 -26.28 -1.95 -12.59
C THR A 344 -26.60 -1.47 -11.18
N ARG A 345 -27.26 -0.31 -11.02
CA ARG A 345 -27.68 0.16 -9.70
C ARG A 345 -28.60 -0.90 -9.07
N ALA A 346 -28.28 -1.32 -7.85
CA ALA A 346 -29.09 -2.27 -7.11
C ALA A 346 -30.47 -1.67 -6.81
N ALA A 347 -31.53 -2.48 -6.99
CA ALA A 347 -32.85 -2.13 -6.48
C ALA A 347 -32.78 -2.09 -4.94
N ARG A 348 -33.45 -1.09 -4.34
CA ARG A 348 -33.51 -0.96 -2.88
C ARG A 348 -34.27 -2.11 -2.24
#